data_AF-A0A3E0MJK5-F1
#
_entry.id   AF-A0A3E0MJK5-F1
#
_cell.length_a   1.000
_cell.length_b   1.000
_cell.length_c   1.000
_cell.angle_alpha   90.00
_cell.angle_beta   90.00
_cell.angle_gamma   90.00
#
_symmetry.space_group_name_H-M   'P 1'
#
loop_
_entity.id
_entity.type
_entity.pdbx_description
1 polymer ?
#
loop_
_entity_poly.entity_id
_entity_poly.type
_entity_poly.pdbx_seq_one_letter_code
_entity_poly.pdbx_strand_id
1 'polypeptide(L)'
;MLVEQGHRTAQIAIGDNLLQKPWVSHLMRINKSFIVKRNLSGPKQQLAASKQLANFMRNAITENDGSLWIAQREGRAKDGNDRTEAAVLKMLTLSRDKQSESADDVLGRLNIVPLTVSYELDPCDCRKARELAVGDDYQKRQFEDLESIAAGITGEKGRVHVQFGKPLGADSLPVADAVRQIDTQMVENYRLFQTNVWAYEALGGGEIDALPQIESASLSHAAFMARFDDLTALERNLALSAYAKPVFNWLHHLAKS
;
A
#
# COMPACT_ATOMS: atom_id res chain seq x y z
N MET A 1 -10.93 -18.64 9.14
CA MET A 1 -10.82 -17.21 8.74
C MET A 1 -11.49 -16.34 9.81
N LEU A 2 -10.99 -15.14 10.16
CA LEU A 2 -11.35 -14.33 11.37
C LEU A 2 -12.79 -14.49 11.93
N VAL A 3 -13.81 -14.44 11.08
CA VAL A 3 -15.23 -14.59 11.47
C VAL A 3 -15.54 -15.97 12.05
N GLU A 4 -14.98 -17.04 11.48
CA GLU A 4 -15.12 -18.42 11.98
C GLU A 4 -14.46 -18.60 13.36
N GLN A 5 -13.54 -17.70 13.72
CA GLN A 5 -12.88 -17.65 15.02
C GLN A 5 -13.55 -16.62 15.97
N GLY A 6 -14.73 -16.10 15.62
CA GLY A 6 -15.48 -15.14 16.43
C GLY A 6 -14.93 -13.71 16.39
N HIS A 7 -13.98 -13.40 15.52
CA HIS A 7 -13.42 -12.05 15.38
C HIS A 7 -14.20 -11.21 14.36
N ARG A 8 -14.24 -9.89 14.60
CA ARG A 8 -14.81 -8.92 13.66
C ARG A 8 -13.90 -8.73 12.45
N THR A 9 -14.51 -8.53 11.28
CA THR A 9 -13.79 -8.07 10.08
C THR A 9 -13.35 -6.62 10.21
N ALA A 10 -12.24 -6.27 9.56
CA ALA A 10 -11.73 -4.92 9.54
C ALA A 10 -12.62 -3.96 8.72
N GLN A 11 -12.59 -2.68 9.09
CA GLN A 11 -13.18 -1.59 8.31
C GLN A 11 -12.12 -1.03 7.36
N ILE A 12 -12.48 -0.75 6.10
CA ILE A 12 -11.50 -0.48 5.03
C ILE A 12 -11.66 0.97 4.54
N ALA A 13 -10.59 1.78 4.57
CA ALA A 13 -10.61 3.09 3.94
C ALA A 13 -10.63 2.95 2.42
N ILE A 14 -11.55 3.66 1.76
CA ILE A 14 -11.61 3.75 0.30
C ILE A 14 -11.74 5.20 -0.16
N GLY A 15 -11.18 5.52 -1.33
CA GLY A 15 -11.39 6.82 -1.96
C GLY A 15 -12.79 6.97 -2.56
N ASP A 16 -13.32 8.19 -2.51
CA ASP A 16 -14.56 8.57 -3.19
C ASP A 16 -14.49 8.41 -4.72
N ASN A 17 -13.30 8.46 -5.31
CA ASN A 17 -13.06 8.20 -6.74
C ASN A 17 -13.56 6.83 -7.21
N LEU A 18 -13.70 5.85 -6.31
CA LEU A 18 -14.19 4.51 -6.61
C LEU A 18 -15.73 4.41 -6.62
N LEU A 19 -16.44 5.44 -6.15
CA LEU A 19 -17.89 5.40 -5.92
C LEU A 19 -18.71 5.95 -7.10
N GLN A 20 -18.15 5.94 -8.31
CA GLN A 20 -18.78 6.53 -9.50
C GLN A 20 -20.03 5.79 -9.97
N LYS A 21 -20.22 4.52 -9.56
CA LYS A 21 -21.43 3.74 -9.86
C LYS A 21 -22.19 3.41 -8.56
N PRO A 22 -23.53 3.56 -8.50
CA PRO A 22 -24.30 3.34 -7.27
C PRO A 22 -24.10 1.96 -6.62
N TRP A 23 -24.03 0.90 -7.43
CA TRP A 23 -23.83 -0.46 -6.92
C TRP A 23 -22.44 -0.67 -6.27
N VAL A 24 -21.41 0.06 -6.72
CA VAL A 24 -20.08 0.00 -6.10
C VAL A 24 -20.14 0.56 -4.69
N SER A 25 -20.90 1.65 -4.48
CA SER A 25 -21.14 2.22 -3.16
C SER A 25 -21.81 1.23 -2.21
N HIS A 26 -22.79 0.44 -2.70
CA HIS A 26 -23.42 -0.60 -1.88
C HIS A 26 -22.44 -1.72 -1.52
N LEU A 27 -21.67 -2.21 -2.48
CA LEU A 27 -20.68 -3.27 -2.25
C LEU A 27 -19.63 -2.83 -1.21
N MET A 28 -19.13 -1.61 -1.32
CA MET A 28 -18.16 -1.06 -0.39
C MET A 28 -18.73 -0.91 1.03
N ARG A 29 -19.98 -0.47 1.17
CA ARG A 29 -20.66 -0.39 2.48
C ARG A 29 -20.84 -1.76 3.12
N ILE A 30 -21.17 -2.79 2.33
CA ILE A 30 -21.28 -4.18 2.82
C ILE A 30 -19.94 -4.69 3.37
N ASN A 31 -18.82 -4.31 2.73
CA ASN A 31 -17.47 -4.63 3.19
C ASN A 31 -16.97 -3.72 4.32
N LYS A 32 -17.87 -3.01 5.01
CA LYS A 32 -17.57 -2.08 6.10
C LYS A 32 -16.54 -1.01 5.70
N SER A 33 -16.54 -0.59 4.44
CA SER A 33 -15.65 0.46 3.99
C SER A 33 -16.15 1.83 4.42
N PHE A 34 -15.23 2.71 4.82
CA PHE A 34 -15.48 4.12 5.07
C PHE A 34 -14.80 4.99 4.03
N ILE A 35 -15.39 6.16 3.77
CA ILE A 35 -15.07 6.97 2.59
C ILE A 35 -14.08 8.08 2.95
N VAL A 36 -12.96 8.11 2.24
CA VAL A 36 -11.99 9.21 2.22
C VAL A 36 -12.34 10.14 1.06
N LYS A 37 -12.74 11.38 1.38
CA LYS A 37 -13.07 12.40 0.39
C LYS A 37 -11.79 13.05 -0.13
N ARG A 38 -11.56 13.02 -1.44
CA ARG A 38 -10.29 13.48 -2.05
C ARG A 38 -10.39 14.87 -2.66
N ASN A 39 -11.49 15.15 -3.35
CA ASN A 39 -11.63 16.38 -4.15
C ASN A 39 -12.61 17.38 -3.52
N LEU A 40 -12.30 17.85 -2.31
CA LEU A 40 -13.11 18.89 -1.65
C LEU A 40 -12.68 20.30 -2.07
N SER A 41 -13.67 21.17 -2.28
CA SER A 41 -13.46 22.57 -2.66
C SER A 41 -12.84 23.39 -1.52
N GLY A 42 -11.51 23.47 -1.54
CA GLY A 42 -10.71 24.39 -0.74
C GLY A 42 -10.20 23.85 0.61
N PRO A 43 -9.15 24.48 1.17
CA PRO A 43 -8.41 23.95 2.32
C PRO A 43 -9.26 23.76 3.59
N LYS A 44 -10.25 24.63 3.83
CA LYS A 44 -11.11 24.54 5.01
C LYS A 44 -11.99 23.29 5.00
N GLN A 45 -12.57 22.95 3.84
CA GLN A 45 -13.40 21.76 3.70
C GLN A 45 -12.58 20.48 3.81
N GLN A 46 -11.38 20.47 3.21
CA GLN A 46 -10.44 19.36 3.34
C GLN A 46 -10.05 19.14 4.81
N LEU A 47 -9.67 20.19 5.54
CA LEU A 47 -9.31 20.08 6.95
C LEU A 47 -10.49 19.57 7.80
N ALA A 48 -11.70 20.07 7.56
CA ALA A 48 -12.90 19.63 8.28
C ALA A 48 -13.19 18.14 8.03
N ALA A 49 -13.12 17.69 6.78
CA ALA A 49 -13.32 16.28 6.43
C ALA A 49 -12.22 15.38 7.00
N SER A 50 -10.96 15.80 6.92
CA SER A 50 -9.82 15.08 7.51
C SER A 50 -9.96 14.96 9.03
N LYS A 51 -10.41 16.02 9.71
CA LYS A 51 -10.65 15.99 11.16
C LYS A 51 -11.81 15.05 11.50
N GLN A 52 -12.91 15.10 10.75
CA GLN A 52 -14.04 14.19 10.95
C GLN A 52 -13.61 12.74 10.78
N LEU A 53 -12.82 12.45 9.74
CA LEU A 53 -12.30 11.12 9.47
C LEU A 53 -11.34 10.64 10.58
N ALA A 54 -10.43 11.49 11.04
CA ALA A 54 -9.53 11.18 12.15
C ALA A 54 -10.30 10.87 13.44
N ASN A 55 -11.31 11.67 13.77
CA ASN A 55 -12.18 11.43 14.92
C ASN A 55 -12.92 10.10 14.81
N PHE A 56 -13.48 9.80 13.63
CA PHE A 56 -14.15 8.51 13.39
C PHE A 56 -13.20 7.33 13.61
N MET A 57 -12.00 7.36 13.02
CA MET A 57 -11.04 6.28 13.16
C MET A 57 -10.59 6.10 14.60
N ARG A 58 -10.33 7.22 15.31
CA ARG A 58 -9.99 7.18 16.73
C ARG A 58 -11.11 6.57 17.56
N ASN A 59 -12.35 7.03 17.39
CA ASN A 59 -13.49 6.50 18.13
C ASN A 59 -13.67 5.01 17.87
N ALA A 60 -13.58 4.57 16.60
CA ALA A 60 -13.69 3.16 16.24
C ALA A 60 -12.62 2.28 16.93
N ILE A 61 -11.42 2.82 17.18
CA ILE A 61 -10.36 2.13 17.91
C ILE A 61 -10.64 2.16 19.43
N THR A 62 -10.98 3.32 19.99
CA THR A 62 -11.14 3.50 21.45
C THR A 62 -12.40 2.87 22.01
N GLU A 63 -13.50 2.90 21.26
CA GLU A 63 -14.76 2.22 21.60
C GLU A 63 -14.70 0.73 21.26
N ASN A 64 -13.56 0.27 20.71
CA ASN A 64 -13.32 -1.09 20.29
C ASN A 64 -14.44 -1.55 19.33
N ASP A 65 -14.67 -0.81 18.24
CA ASP A 65 -15.62 -1.16 17.16
C ASP A 65 -15.01 -2.07 16.09
N GLY A 66 -13.71 -2.31 16.15
CA GLY A 66 -12.96 -3.23 15.30
C GLY A 66 -11.71 -2.62 14.69
N SER A 67 -10.89 -3.45 14.07
CA SER A 67 -9.68 -2.98 13.38
C SER A 67 -10.01 -2.17 12.13
N LEU A 68 -9.15 -1.21 11.80
CA LEU A 68 -9.24 -0.43 10.58
C LEU A 68 -8.03 -0.74 9.69
N TRP A 69 -8.25 -0.77 8.39
CA TRP A 69 -7.20 -0.87 7.38
C TRP A 69 -7.18 0.39 6.54
N ILE A 70 -6.01 1.04 6.50
CA ILE A 70 -5.74 2.22 5.69
C ILE A 70 -4.46 2.00 4.88
N ALA A 71 -4.39 2.60 3.69
CA ALA A 71 -3.15 2.66 2.94
C ALA A 71 -2.20 3.70 3.57
N GLN A 72 -0.90 3.40 3.52
CA GLN A 72 0.19 4.24 4.03
C GLN A 72 0.40 5.55 3.23
N ARG A 73 -0.24 5.66 2.06
CA ARG A 73 -0.25 6.85 1.20
C ARG A 73 -1.45 6.85 0.26
N GLU A 74 -1.66 7.97 -0.44
CA GLU A 74 -2.69 8.01 -1.48
C GLU A 74 -2.26 7.24 -2.75
N GLY A 75 -3.17 6.40 -3.27
CA GLY A 75 -2.98 5.68 -4.52
C GLY A 75 -2.16 4.39 -4.39
N ARG A 76 -2.19 3.58 -5.46
CA ARG A 76 -1.42 2.32 -5.52
C ARG A 76 0.02 2.59 -5.94
N ALA A 77 0.95 1.70 -5.60
CA ALA A 77 2.30 1.70 -6.17
C ALA A 77 2.25 1.45 -7.67
N LYS A 78 2.87 2.35 -8.43
CA LYS A 78 3.07 2.20 -9.87
C LYS A 78 4.43 1.58 -10.18
N ASP A 79 5.45 1.93 -9.39
CA ASP A 79 6.87 1.60 -9.60
C ASP A 79 7.41 0.57 -8.57
N GLY A 80 6.52 -0.10 -7.84
CA GLY A 80 6.88 -1.07 -6.79
C GLY A 80 7.61 -0.45 -5.58
N ASN A 81 7.68 0.88 -5.46
CA ASN A 81 8.43 1.56 -4.41
C ASN A 81 7.50 2.15 -3.35
N ASP A 82 6.99 1.31 -2.46
CA ASP A 82 6.14 1.79 -1.38
C ASP A 82 6.94 2.56 -0.31
N ARG A 83 6.47 3.77 0.00
CA ARG A 83 6.96 4.64 1.07
C ARG A 83 5.79 5.30 1.78
N THR A 84 5.90 5.45 3.10
CA THR A 84 4.83 6.03 3.91
C THR A 84 4.77 7.55 3.73
N GLU A 85 3.58 8.08 3.46
CA GLU A 85 3.36 9.52 3.41
C GLU A 85 3.04 10.05 4.81
N ALA A 86 3.93 10.90 5.34
CA ALA A 86 3.74 11.54 6.65
C ALA A 86 2.41 12.29 6.78
N ALA A 87 1.82 12.74 5.67
CA ALA A 87 0.52 13.40 5.64
C ALA A 87 -0.62 12.52 6.18
N VAL A 88 -0.60 11.21 5.90
CA VAL A 88 -1.61 10.26 6.39
C VAL A 88 -1.55 10.19 7.92
N LEU A 89 -0.35 10.05 8.48
CA LEU A 89 -0.15 10.00 9.93
C LEU A 89 -0.46 11.35 10.60
N LYS A 90 -0.06 12.47 9.98
CA LYS A 90 -0.44 13.82 10.45
C LYS A 90 -1.96 13.98 10.52
N MET A 91 -2.70 13.45 9.53
CA MET A 91 -4.15 13.50 9.53
C MET A 91 -4.75 12.77 10.73
N LEU A 92 -4.23 11.60 11.12
CA LEU A 92 -4.70 10.88 12.31
C LEU A 92 -4.59 11.73 13.60
N THR A 93 -3.55 12.55 13.70
CA THR A 93 -3.31 13.43 14.87
C THR A 93 -4.33 14.57 15.01
N LEU A 94 -5.13 14.83 13.98
CA LEU A 94 -6.18 15.87 14.02
C LEU A 94 -7.31 15.53 15.00
N SER A 95 -7.39 14.27 15.43
CA SER A 95 -8.33 13.78 16.43
C SER A 95 -7.94 14.09 17.89
N ARG A 96 -6.81 14.77 18.11
CA ARG A 96 -6.34 15.13 19.46
C ARG A 96 -7.32 16.03 20.18
N ASP A 97 -7.44 15.82 21.49
CA ASP A 97 -7.91 16.87 22.38
C ASP A 97 -6.80 17.91 22.56
N LYS A 98 -7.05 19.14 22.10
CA LYS A 98 -6.06 20.22 22.16
C LYS A 98 -5.72 20.68 23.58
N GLN A 99 -6.55 20.36 24.58
CA GLN A 99 -6.32 20.76 25.96
C GLN A 99 -5.46 19.76 26.73
N SER A 100 -5.50 18.48 26.35
CA SER A 100 -4.95 17.39 27.15
C SER A 100 -3.94 16.51 26.43
N GLU A 101 -3.81 16.61 25.10
CA GLU A 101 -2.97 15.71 24.29
C GLU A 101 -2.08 16.45 23.29
N SER A 102 -0.87 15.93 23.11
CA SER A 102 -0.03 16.26 21.96
C SER A 102 -0.46 15.48 20.71
N ALA A 103 0.09 15.85 19.56
CA ALA A 103 -0.13 15.09 18.31
C ALA A 103 0.48 13.67 18.39
N ASP A 104 1.60 13.54 19.09
CA ASP A 104 2.38 12.31 19.18
C ASP A 104 1.70 11.32 20.13
N ASP A 105 1.04 11.81 21.19
CA ASP A 105 0.26 10.98 22.12
C ASP A 105 -0.92 10.28 21.42
N VAL A 106 -1.56 10.97 20.47
CA VAL A 106 -2.63 10.36 19.67
C VAL A 106 -2.09 9.19 18.88
N LEU A 107 -1.00 9.37 18.12
CA LEU A 107 -0.43 8.31 17.29
C LEU A 107 0.00 7.09 18.11
N GLY A 108 0.61 7.32 19.28
CA GLY A 108 1.01 6.25 20.18
C GLY A 108 -0.15 5.34 20.62
N ARG A 109 -1.33 5.93 20.79
CA ARG A 109 -2.55 5.24 21.26
C ARG A 109 -3.34 4.51 20.18
N LEU A 110 -3.02 4.69 18.89
CA LEU A 110 -3.78 4.07 17.79
C LEU A 110 -3.43 2.59 17.54
N ASN A 111 -2.45 2.02 18.25
CA ASN A 111 -2.03 0.63 18.10
C ASN A 111 -1.71 0.27 16.63
N ILE A 112 -0.99 1.14 15.92
CA ILE A 112 -0.69 0.95 14.50
C ILE A 112 0.18 -0.29 14.32
N VAL A 113 -0.29 -1.20 13.45
CA VAL A 113 0.45 -2.39 13.03
C VAL A 113 0.76 -2.28 11.54
N PRO A 114 2.04 -2.17 11.14
CA PRO A 114 2.43 -2.23 9.73
C PRO A 114 2.01 -3.56 9.11
N LEU A 115 1.50 -3.54 7.89
CA LEU A 115 1.15 -4.73 7.13
C LEU A 115 1.79 -4.66 5.74
N THR A 116 2.63 -5.64 5.43
CA THR A 116 3.27 -5.78 4.12
C THR A 116 2.55 -6.85 3.31
N VAL A 117 2.24 -6.55 2.05
CA VAL A 117 1.70 -7.52 1.10
C VAL A 117 2.69 -7.67 -0.06
N SER A 118 3.26 -8.86 -0.19
CA SER A 118 4.20 -9.20 -1.26
C SER A 118 3.49 -10.07 -2.28
N TYR A 119 3.46 -9.61 -3.53
CA TYR A 119 2.90 -10.34 -4.65
C TYR A 119 4.03 -10.96 -5.47
N GLU A 120 3.89 -12.23 -5.83
CA GLU A 120 4.78 -12.85 -6.81
C GLU A 120 4.58 -12.25 -8.20
N LEU A 121 3.32 -12.00 -8.58
CA LEU A 121 2.91 -11.33 -9.81
C LEU A 121 1.89 -10.23 -9.52
N ASP A 122 2.04 -9.09 -10.17
CA ASP A 122 1.06 -8.02 -10.19
C ASP A 122 0.19 -8.11 -11.46
N PRO A 123 -1.12 -8.39 -11.34
CA PRO A 123 -2.03 -8.42 -12.48
C PRO A 123 -2.10 -7.12 -13.31
N CYS A 124 -1.65 -6.02 -12.73
CA CYS A 124 -1.67 -4.70 -13.35
C CYS A 124 -0.28 -4.22 -13.80
N ASP A 125 0.76 -5.06 -13.77
CA ASP A 125 2.13 -4.71 -14.13
C ASP A 125 2.25 -4.01 -15.49
N CYS A 126 1.71 -4.60 -16.56
CA CYS A 126 1.77 -4.00 -17.90
C CYS A 126 0.97 -2.69 -18.01
N ARG A 127 -0.15 -2.55 -17.29
CA ARG A 127 -0.92 -1.29 -17.25
C ARG A 127 -0.13 -0.19 -16.56
N LYS A 128 0.46 -0.48 -15.40
CA LYS A 128 1.27 0.46 -14.64
C LYS A 128 2.49 0.92 -15.43
N ALA A 129 3.15 -0.01 -16.12
CA ALA A 129 4.28 0.30 -16.99
C ALA A 129 3.92 1.26 -18.13
N ARG A 130 2.78 1.02 -18.81
CA ARG A 130 2.24 1.91 -19.85
C ARG A 130 1.89 3.29 -19.30
N GLU A 131 1.22 3.35 -18.15
CA GLU A 131 0.91 4.62 -17.47
C GLU A 131 2.19 5.40 -17.12
N LEU A 132 3.19 4.72 -16.55
CA LEU A 132 4.47 5.33 -16.21
C LEU A 132 5.27 5.79 -17.43
N ALA A 133 5.18 5.09 -18.57
CA ALA A 133 5.87 5.46 -19.80
C ALA A 133 5.34 6.77 -20.41
N VAL A 134 4.05 7.08 -20.21
CA VAL A 134 3.45 8.35 -20.63
C VAL A 134 3.83 9.49 -19.67
N GLY A 135 3.96 9.21 -18.37
CA GLY A 135 4.37 10.20 -17.37
C GLY A 135 3.25 11.19 -17.03
N ASP A 136 3.61 12.47 -16.87
CA ASP A 136 2.69 13.52 -16.40
C ASP A 136 1.53 13.82 -17.36
N ASP A 137 1.70 13.48 -18.65
CA ASP A 137 0.66 13.64 -19.67
C ASP A 137 -0.41 12.54 -19.63
N TYR A 138 -0.29 11.58 -18.70
CA TYR A 138 -1.23 10.48 -18.59
C TYR A 138 -2.60 10.94 -18.09
N GLN A 139 -3.59 10.87 -18.98
CA GLN A 139 -4.98 11.11 -18.63
C GLN A 139 -5.71 9.80 -18.42
N LYS A 140 -6.07 9.53 -17.15
CA LYS A 140 -6.88 8.37 -16.78
C LYS A 140 -8.19 8.36 -17.55
N ARG A 141 -8.50 7.23 -18.17
CA ARG A 141 -9.81 7.02 -18.80
C ARG A 141 -10.89 6.93 -17.74
N GLN A 142 -12.12 7.26 -18.13
CA GLN A 142 -13.28 7.02 -17.27
C GLN A 142 -13.35 5.53 -16.90
N PHE A 143 -13.52 5.24 -15.61
CA PHE A 143 -13.60 3.88 -15.04
C PHE A 143 -12.31 3.03 -15.08
N GLU A 144 -11.16 3.59 -15.45
CA GLU A 144 -9.89 2.85 -15.47
C GLU A 144 -9.48 2.28 -14.09
N ASP A 145 -9.79 3.00 -13.01
CA ASP A 145 -9.59 2.52 -11.64
C ASP A 145 -10.46 1.27 -11.35
N LEU A 146 -11.67 1.18 -11.92
CA LEU A 146 -12.54 0.01 -11.78
C LEU A 146 -12.00 -1.18 -12.57
N GLU A 147 -11.50 -0.95 -13.79
CA GLU A 147 -10.85 -2.00 -14.58
C GLU A 147 -9.61 -2.55 -13.86
N SER A 148 -8.83 -1.67 -13.22
CA SER A 148 -7.64 -2.07 -12.45
C SER A 148 -8.01 -2.84 -11.18
N ILE A 149 -9.12 -2.51 -10.54
CA ILE A 149 -9.67 -3.30 -9.42
C ILE A 149 -10.10 -4.68 -9.92
N ALA A 150 -10.85 -4.74 -11.03
CA ALA A 150 -11.31 -6.00 -11.60
C ALA A 150 -10.12 -6.91 -11.96
N ALA A 151 -9.12 -6.38 -12.68
CA ALA A 151 -7.90 -7.09 -13.01
C ALA A 151 -7.13 -7.54 -11.76
N GLY A 152 -7.04 -6.67 -10.75
CA GLY A 152 -6.43 -7.02 -9.46
C GLY A 152 -7.17 -8.14 -8.73
N ILE A 153 -8.49 -8.28 -8.90
CA ILE A 153 -9.27 -9.36 -8.28
C ILE A 153 -9.13 -10.66 -9.08
N THR A 154 -9.38 -10.61 -10.39
CA THR A 154 -9.51 -11.81 -11.24
C THR A 154 -8.20 -12.29 -11.84
N GLY A 155 -7.17 -11.45 -11.90
CA GLY A 155 -5.89 -11.80 -12.51
C GLY A 155 -5.00 -12.67 -11.63
N GLU A 156 -4.11 -13.40 -12.30
CA GLU A 156 -3.11 -14.29 -11.71
C GLU A 156 -2.10 -13.50 -10.87
N LYS A 157 -1.95 -13.90 -9.62
CA LYS A 157 -1.01 -13.28 -8.66
C LYS A 157 0.17 -14.18 -8.33
N GLY A 158 0.13 -15.45 -8.77
CA GLY A 158 0.96 -16.50 -8.21
C GLY A 158 0.73 -16.58 -6.70
N ARG A 159 1.84 -16.62 -5.95
CA ARG A 159 1.84 -16.57 -4.49
C ARG A 159 1.65 -15.15 -3.98
N VAL A 160 0.89 -15.01 -2.89
CA VAL A 160 0.74 -13.76 -2.15
C VAL A 160 1.12 -14.01 -0.71
N HIS A 161 2.09 -13.25 -0.20
CA HIS A 161 2.48 -13.27 1.21
C HIS A 161 1.93 -12.03 1.92
N VAL A 162 1.29 -12.23 3.07
CA VAL A 162 0.81 -11.15 3.93
C VAL A 162 1.52 -11.26 5.27
N GLN A 163 2.28 -10.23 5.63
CA GLN A 163 3.05 -10.18 6.87
C GLN A 163 2.54 -9.03 7.74
N PHE A 164 2.11 -9.38 8.96
CA PHE A 164 1.90 -8.39 10.01
C PHE A 164 3.23 -8.08 10.70
N GLY A 165 3.52 -6.79 10.84
CA GLY A 165 4.66 -6.30 11.58
C GLY A 165 4.41 -6.25 13.09
N LYS A 166 5.39 -5.73 13.81
CA LYS A 166 5.29 -5.39 15.23
C LYS A 166 4.50 -4.08 15.38
N PRO A 167 3.56 -3.99 16.34
CA PRO A 167 2.93 -2.72 16.68
C PRO A 167 3.98 -1.64 16.97
N LEU A 168 3.73 -0.39 16.56
CA LEU A 168 4.69 0.72 16.73
C LEU A 168 4.91 1.14 18.20
N GLY A 169 4.13 0.58 19.13
CA GLY A 169 4.33 0.50 20.59
C GLY A 169 5.08 1.65 21.27
N ALA A 170 4.43 2.80 21.45
CA ALA A 170 4.90 3.86 22.33
C ALA A 170 3.72 4.70 22.86
N ASP A 171 3.79 5.20 24.09
CA ASP A 171 2.76 6.09 24.64
C ASP A 171 2.70 7.45 23.89
N SER A 172 3.84 7.86 23.34
CA SER A 172 3.99 9.06 22.50
C SER A 172 4.85 8.71 21.29
N LEU A 173 4.35 8.98 20.09
CA LEU A 173 4.98 8.55 18.84
C LEU A 173 5.06 9.71 17.83
N PRO A 174 6.24 10.33 17.64
CA PRO A 174 6.44 11.34 16.62
C PRO A 174 6.16 10.82 15.22
N VAL A 175 5.54 11.65 14.36
CA VAL A 175 5.22 11.27 12.97
C VAL A 175 6.46 10.76 12.21
N ALA A 176 7.61 11.42 12.37
CA ALA A 176 8.83 11.02 11.68
C ALA A 176 9.33 9.64 12.13
N ASP A 177 9.16 9.32 13.41
CA ASP A 177 9.50 8.00 13.96
C ASP A 177 8.53 6.94 13.48
N ALA A 178 7.23 7.23 13.44
CA ALA A 178 6.21 6.34 12.89
C ALA A 178 6.50 6.01 11.42
N VAL A 179 6.77 7.03 10.58
CA VAL A 179 7.16 6.81 9.17
C VAL A 179 8.38 5.91 9.08
N ARG A 180 9.45 6.21 9.82
CA ARG A 180 10.69 5.41 9.79
C ARG A 180 10.42 3.97 10.20
N GLN A 181 9.66 3.74 11.27
CA GLN A 181 9.37 2.39 11.76
C GLN A 181 8.50 1.61 10.77
N ILE A 182 7.48 2.23 10.17
CA ILE A 182 6.63 1.59 9.15
C ILE A 182 7.48 1.23 7.93
N ASP A 183 8.27 2.16 7.41
CA ASP A 183 9.09 1.93 6.21
C ASP A 183 10.19 0.88 6.44
N THR A 184 10.80 0.88 7.64
CA THR A 184 11.80 -0.14 8.03
C THR A 184 11.14 -1.52 8.07
N GLN A 185 10.04 -1.65 8.81
CA GLN A 185 9.31 -2.91 8.87
C GLN A 185 8.75 -3.34 7.51
N MET A 186 8.39 -2.41 6.64
CA MET A 186 7.89 -2.73 5.30
C MET A 186 8.95 -3.43 4.46
N VAL A 187 10.20 -2.96 4.51
CA VAL A 187 11.34 -3.59 3.84
C VAL A 187 11.69 -4.92 4.51
N GLU A 188 11.84 -4.95 5.83
CA GLU A 188 12.19 -6.15 6.62
C GLU A 188 11.19 -7.30 6.44
N ASN A 189 9.90 -6.97 6.32
CA ASN A 189 8.82 -7.94 6.21
C ASN A 189 8.47 -8.32 4.76
N TYR A 190 9.11 -7.72 3.75
CA TYR A 190 8.81 -8.02 2.36
C TYR A 190 9.32 -9.41 1.99
N ARG A 191 8.44 -10.28 1.51
CA ARG A 191 8.82 -11.60 0.98
C ARG A 191 9.32 -11.44 -0.45
N LEU A 192 10.61 -11.68 -0.67
CA LEU A 192 11.17 -11.72 -2.02
C LEU A 192 10.78 -13.02 -2.72
N PHE A 193 10.36 -12.89 -3.97
CA PHE A 193 10.15 -14.00 -4.90
C PHE A 193 11.24 -13.99 -5.98
N GLN A 194 11.48 -15.13 -6.62
CA GLN A 194 12.40 -15.23 -7.75
C GLN A 194 12.07 -14.23 -8.87
N THR A 195 10.81 -13.86 -9.07
CA THR A 195 10.41 -12.82 -10.04
C THR A 195 11.03 -11.46 -9.74
N ASN A 196 11.25 -11.11 -8.47
CA ASN A 196 11.95 -9.89 -8.09
C ASN A 196 13.43 -9.95 -8.47
N VAL A 197 14.07 -11.10 -8.27
CA VAL A 197 15.49 -11.33 -8.60
C VAL A 197 15.71 -11.35 -10.10
N TRP A 198 14.88 -12.07 -10.86
CA TRP A 198 14.95 -12.10 -12.32
C TRP A 198 14.82 -10.71 -12.93
N ALA A 199 13.92 -9.88 -12.38
CA ALA A 199 13.78 -8.50 -12.82
C ALA A 199 15.01 -7.64 -12.46
N TYR A 200 15.59 -7.85 -11.27
CA TYR A 200 16.81 -7.19 -10.83
C TYR A 200 18.00 -7.54 -11.74
N GLU A 201 18.22 -8.82 -12.02
CA GLU A 201 19.27 -9.33 -12.91
C GLU A 201 19.10 -8.81 -14.35
N ALA A 202 17.86 -8.81 -14.87
CA ALA A 202 17.55 -8.29 -16.20
C ALA A 202 17.84 -6.79 -16.36
N LEU A 203 17.89 -6.03 -15.26
CA LEU A 203 18.27 -4.63 -15.23
C LEU A 203 19.78 -4.41 -14.98
N GLY A 204 20.58 -5.47 -15.01
CA GLY A 204 22.02 -5.42 -14.74
C GLY A 204 22.37 -5.44 -13.25
N GLY A 205 21.45 -5.91 -12.41
CA GLY A 205 21.72 -6.16 -10.99
C GLY A 205 22.85 -7.16 -10.78
N GLY A 206 23.59 -6.96 -9.69
CA GLY A 206 24.80 -7.73 -9.34
C GLY A 206 24.53 -8.82 -8.30
N GLU A 207 25.41 -8.90 -7.29
CA GLU A 207 25.36 -9.95 -6.27
C GLU A 207 24.07 -9.94 -5.45
N ILE A 208 23.52 -11.13 -5.21
CA ILE A 208 22.28 -11.36 -4.46
C ILE A 208 22.49 -12.13 -3.15
N ASP A 209 23.74 -12.43 -2.79
CA ASP A 209 24.09 -13.25 -1.62
C ASP A 209 23.66 -12.62 -0.29
N ALA A 210 23.55 -11.30 -0.24
CA ALA A 210 23.09 -10.55 0.92
C ALA A 210 21.55 -10.48 1.05
N LEU A 211 20.80 -10.97 0.07
CA LEU A 211 19.33 -10.94 0.11
C LEU A 211 18.79 -11.94 1.16
N PRO A 212 17.60 -11.67 1.73
CA PRO A 212 16.95 -12.60 2.63
C PRO A 212 16.47 -13.81 1.82
N GLN A 213 15.77 -14.73 2.49
CA GLN A 213 15.20 -15.90 1.82
C GLN A 213 14.33 -15.49 0.61
N ILE A 214 14.70 -16.02 -0.56
CA ILE A 214 13.97 -15.85 -1.81
C ILE A 214 13.05 -17.06 -2.03
N GLU A 215 11.77 -16.80 -2.23
CA GLU A 215 10.77 -17.80 -2.55
C GLU A 215 10.83 -18.23 -4.02
N SER A 216 10.65 -19.53 -4.25
CA SER A 216 10.55 -20.05 -5.62
C SER A 216 9.32 -19.50 -6.32
N ALA A 217 9.50 -19.14 -7.58
CA ALA A 217 8.42 -18.74 -8.46
C ALA A 217 7.53 -19.95 -8.81
N SER A 218 6.24 -19.69 -8.99
CA SER A 218 5.21 -20.59 -9.51
C SER A 218 5.27 -20.75 -11.03
N LEU A 219 5.97 -19.86 -11.72
CA LEU A 219 6.18 -19.84 -13.16
C LEU A 219 7.68 -19.92 -13.52
N SER A 220 7.99 -20.25 -14.77
CA SER A 220 9.38 -20.24 -15.25
C SER A 220 9.88 -18.82 -15.52
N HIS A 221 11.20 -18.64 -15.52
CA HIS A 221 11.84 -17.38 -15.93
C HIS A 221 11.36 -16.91 -17.31
N ALA A 222 11.29 -17.83 -18.29
CA ALA A 222 10.81 -17.52 -19.63
C ALA A 222 9.36 -17.05 -19.64
N ALA A 223 8.48 -17.70 -18.88
CA ALA A 223 7.07 -17.31 -18.77
C ALA A 223 6.91 -15.94 -18.08
N PHE A 224 7.75 -15.63 -17.09
CA PHE A 224 7.77 -14.31 -16.46
C PHE A 224 8.19 -13.22 -17.44
N MET A 225 9.29 -13.42 -18.17
CA MET A 225 9.77 -12.45 -19.16
C MET A 225 8.78 -12.23 -20.30
N ALA A 226 8.11 -13.30 -20.75
CA ALA A 226 7.13 -13.25 -21.84
C ALA A 226 5.91 -12.35 -21.53
N ARG A 227 5.63 -12.08 -20.24
CA ARG A 227 4.56 -11.14 -19.84
C ARG A 227 4.78 -9.73 -20.41
N PHE A 228 6.03 -9.39 -20.73
CA PHE A 228 6.45 -8.06 -21.14
C PHE A 228 6.88 -7.99 -22.62
N ASP A 229 6.63 -9.04 -23.42
CA ASP A 229 7.04 -9.08 -24.83
C ASP A 229 6.29 -8.06 -25.70
N ASP A 230 5.02 -7.77 -25.35
CA ASP A 230 4.18 -6.78 -26.04
C ASP A 230 4.41 -5.33 -25.57
N LEU A 231 5.41 -5.10 -24.70
CA LEU A 231 5.75 -3.78 -24.19
C LEU A 231 6.87 -3.14 -25.02
N THR A 232 6.85 -1.81 -25.14
CA THR A 232 8.00 -1.06 -25.65
C THR A 232 9.22 -1.24 -24.74
N ALA A 233 10.42 -0.92 -25.22
CA ALA A 233 11.64 -1.03 -24.41
C ALA A 233 11.56 -0.23 -23.10
N LEU A 234 10.95 0.97 -23.13
CA LEU A 234 10.74 1.81 -21.95
C LEU A 234 9.74 1.17 -20.99
N GLU A 235 8.57 0.75 -21.48
CA GLU A 235 7.55 0.10 -20.66
C GLU A 235 8.07 -1.20 -20.02
N ARG A 236 8.79 -2.02 -20.79
CA ARG A 236 9.43 -3.24 -20.26
C ARG A 236 10.43 -2.91 -19.15
N ASN A 237 11.26 -1.88 -19.33
CA ASN A 237 12.19 -1.43 -18.31
C ASN A 237 11.46 -0.97 -17.03
N LEU A 238 10.35 -0.23 -17.17
CA LEU A 238 9.53 0.24 -16.05
C LEU A 238 8.84 -0.92 -15.31
N ALA A 239 8.31 -1.91 -16.04
CA ALA A 239 7.70 -3.11 -15.46
C ALA A 239 8.74 -3.90 -14.64
N LEU A 240 9.90 -4.19 -15.22
CA LEU A 240 10.99 -4.88 -14.52
C LEU A 240 11.50 -4.05 -13.33
N SER A 241 11.59 -2.73 -13.47
CA SER A 241 12.01 -1.84 -12.38
C SER A 241 11.06 -1.91 -11.19
N ALA A 242 9.76 -2.08 -11.43
CA ALA A 242 8.78 -2.27 -10.37
C ALA A 242 8.98 -3.60 -9.62
N TYR A 243 9.23 -4.70 -10.33
CA TYR A 243 9.53 -5.99 -9.72
C TYR A 243 10.89 -6.03 -9.01
N ALA A 244 11.90 -5.31 -9.51
CA ALA A 244 13.24 -5.27 -8.92
C ALA A 244 13.31 -4.37 -7.68
N LYS A 245 12.34 -3.46 -7.49
CA LYS A 245 12.39 -2.46 -6.41
C LYS A 245 12.54 -3.03 -5.00
N PRO A 246 11.85 -4.12 -4.61
CA PRO A 246 12.04 -4.73 -3.30
C PRO A 246 13.48 -5.20 -3.06
N VAL A 247 14.17 -5.70 -4.09
CA VAL A 247 15.59 -6.09 -4.01
C VAL A 247 16.46 -4.87 -3.74
N PHE A 248 16.28 -3.80 -4.51
CA PHE A 248 17.03 -2.55 -4.28
C PHE A 248 16.77 -1.96 -2.89
N ASN A 249 15.51 -1.99 -2.42
CA ASN A 249 15.15 -1.49 -1.10
C ASN A 249 15.82 -2.30 0.01
N TRP A 250 15.92 -3.63 -0.14
CA TRP A 250 16.62 -4.48 0.80
C TRP A 250 18.13 -4.19 0.85
N LEU A 251 18.78 -4.14 -0.31
CA LEU A 251 20.22 -3.84 -0.38
C LEU A 251 20.55 -2.47 0.23
N HIS A 252 19.70 -1.47 -0.01
CA HIS A 252 19.84 -0.14 0.60
C HIS A 252 19.60 -0.16 2.11
N HIS A 253 18.68 -0.99 2.59
CA HIS A 253 18.42 -1.17 4.02
C HIS A 253 19.64 -1.81 4.74
N LEU A 254 20.29 -2.80 4.13
CA LEU A 254 21.52 -3.39 4.65
C LEU A 254 22.68 -2.40 4.71
N ALA A 255 22.85 -1.56 3.69
CA ALA A 255 23.92 -0.56 3.65
C ALA A 255 23.80 0.53 4.74
N LYS A 256 22.64 0.64 5.39
CA LYS A 256 22.34 1.60 6.46
C LYS A 256 22.30 1.01 7.86
N SER A 257 22.29 -0.31 7.97
CA SER A 257 22.21 -1.05 9.24
C SER A 257 23.61 -1.30 9.78
#